data_AF-A0A1Z9XUH2-F1
#
_entry.id   AF-A0A1Z9XUH2-F1
#
_cell.length_a   1.000
_cell.length_b   1.000
_cell.length_c   1.000
_cell.angle_alpha   90.00
_cell.angle_beta   90.00
_cell.angle_gamma   90.00
#
_symmetry.space_group_name_H-M   'P 1'
#
loop_
_entity.id
_entity.type
_entity.pdbx_description
1 polymer ?
#
loop_
_entity_poly.entity_id
_entity_poly.type
_entity_poly.pdbx_seq_one_letter_code
_entity_poly.pdbx_strand_id
1 'polypeptide(L)' 'MVGQGLGYSILVTRPQGVTNDGKHLEVRPLSDANTDSSIVLVSLADLQQTRLVAGFESLALSLTSAGKILI' A
#
# COMPACT_ATOMS: atom_id res chain seq x y z
N MET A 1 -6.39 -14.63 -13.27
CA MET A 1 -5.20 -14.75 -14.14
C MET A 1 -4.04 -15.41 -13.41
N VAL A 2 -3.31 -14.71 -12.52
CA VAL A 2 -2.20 -15.31 -11.75
C VAL A 2 -2.67 -16.50 -10.90
N GLY A 3 -3.79 -16.37 -10.18
CA GLY A 3 -4.37 -17.48 -9.41
C GLY A 3 -4.87 -18.68 -10.23
N GLN A 4 -4.95 -18.53 -11.55
CA GLN A 4 -5.32 -19.59 -12.49
C GLN A 4 -4.09 -20.13 -13.25
N GLY A 5 -2.87 -19.76 -12.84
CA GLY A 5 -1.63 -20.22 -13.46
C GLY A 5 -1.35 -19.62 -14.84
N LEU A 6 -2.03 -18.54 -15.23
CA LEU A 6 -1.91 -17.95 -16.57
C LEU A 6 -0.77 -16.92 -16.69
N GLY A 7 0.10 -16.82 -15.69
CA GLY A 7 1.25 -15.93 -15.71
C GLY A 7 1.62 -15.38 -14.33
N TYR A 8 2.52 -14.40 -14.35
CA TYR A 8 3.04 -13.71 -13.16
C TYR A 8 2.59 -12.25 -13.13
N SER A 9 2.66 -11.64 -11.95
CA SER A 9 2.48 -10.20 -11.76
C SER A 9 3.48 -9.69 -10.73
N ILE A 10 3.91 -8.44 -10.87
CA ILE A 10 4.70 -7.74 -9.86
C ILE A 10 3.75 -6.82 -9.11
N LEU A 11 3.71 -6.95 -7.79
CA LEU A 11 2.85 -6.17 -6.92
C LEU A 11 3.68 -5.24 -6.06
N VAL A 12 3.24 -3.98 -5.96
CA VAL A 12 3.79 -3.00 -5.01
C VAL A 12 3.04 -3.05 -3.68
N THR A 13 1.72 -3.30 -3.73
CA THR A 13 0.91 -3.56 -2.54
C THR A 13 1.19 -4.97 -2.00
N ARG A 14 0.97 -5.16 -0.69
CA ARG A 14 1.12 -6.46 0.00
C ARG A 14 -0.26 -6.98 0.47
N PRO A 15 -1.17 -7.31 -0.46
CA PRO A 15 -2.51 -7.72 -0.09
C PRO A 15 -2.46 -9.02 0.72
N GLN A 16 -3.27 -9.09 1.77
CA GLN A 16 -3.50 -10.33 2.51
C GLN A 16 -4.75 -11.03 1.98
N GLY A 17 -4.71 -12.36 1.88
CA GLY A 17 -5.87 -13.18 1.54
C GLY A 17 -5.72 -14.00 0.27
N VAL A 18 -6.85 -14.27 -0.39
CA VAL A 18 -6.98 -15.11 -1.58
C VAL A 18 -7.53 -14.28 -2.74
N THR A 19 -7.34 -14.76 -3.97
CA THR A 19 -8.08 -14.21 -5.11
C THR A 19 -9.59 -14.41 -4.92
N ASN A 20 -10.42 -13.65 -5.65
CA ASN A 20 -11.88 -13.73 -5.52
C ASN A 20 -12.46 -15.15 -5.71
N ASP A 21 -11.78 -16.00 -6.47
CA ASP A 21 -12.10 -17.41 -6.70
C ASP A 21 -11.41 -18.37 -5.70
N GLY A 22 -10.91 -17.84 -4.59
CA GLY A 22 -10.41 -18.59 -3.45
C GLY A 22 -9.00 -19.17 -3.61
N LYS A 23 -8.20 -18.71 -4.58
CA LYS A 23 -6.85 -19.25 -4.81
C LYS A 23 -5.83 -18.53 -3.94
N HIS A 24 -4.95 -19.31 -3.32
CA HIS A 24 -3.78 -18.79 -2.64
C HIS A 24 -2.68 -18.48 -3.66
N LEU A 25 -2.09 -17.29 -3.54
CA LEU A 25 -0.94 -16.88 -4.35
C LEU A 25 0.33 -17.00 -3.51
N GLU A 26 1.38 -17.54 -4.11
CA GLU A 26 2.72 -17.47 -3.51
C GLU A 26 3.34 -16.11 -3.85
N VAL A 27 3.74 -15.36 -2.81
CA VAL A 27 4.44 -14.08 -2.96
C VAL A 27 5.91 -14.31 -2.66
N ARG A 28 6.77 -14.04 -3.65
CA ARG A 28 8.22 -14.11 -3.51
C ARG A 28 8.83 -12.72 -3.63
N PRO A 29 9.61 -12.25 -2.65
CA PRO A 29 10.34 -11.01 -2.80
C PRO A 29 11.38 -11.15 -3.93
N LEU A 30 11.51 -10.11 -4.75
CA LEU A 30 12.60 -10.03 -5.71
C LEU A 30 13.86 -9.56 -4.97
N SER A 31 14.99 -10.22 -5.20
CA SER A 31 16.24 -10.09 -4.45
C SER A 31 16.77 -8.65 -4.32
N ASP A 32 16.44 -7.80 -5.30
CA ASP A 32 16.92 -6.42 -5.43
C ASP A 32 15.77 -5.39 -5.53
N ALA A 33 14.52 -5.79 -5.23
CA ALA A 33 13.43 -4.83 -5.20
C ALA A 33 13.57 -3.95 -3.95
N ASN A 34 14.18 -2.77 -4.13
CA ASN A 34 14.20 -1.74 -3.11
C ASN A 34 12.80 -1.50 -2.59
N THR A 35 12.66 -1.53 -1.26
CA THR A 35 11.38 -1.40 -0.57
C THR A 35 10.92 0.06 -0.49
N ASP A 36 11.59 0.97 -1.20
CA ASP A 36 11.55 2.42 -0.99
C ASP A 36 10.36 3.12 -1.67
N SER A 37 9.48 2.37 -2.32
CA SER A 37 8.23 2.88 -2.86
C SER A 37 7.34 3.38 -1.71
N SER A 38 7.39 4.68 -1.45
CA SER A 38 6.66 5.32 -0.35
C SER A 38 5.28 5.79 -0.82
N ILE A 39 4.24 5.44 -0.07
CA ILE A 39 2.94 6.12 -0.17
C ILE A 39 3.09 7.42 0.61
N VAL A 40 2.94 8.56 -0.06
CA VAL A 40 3.19 9.89 0.50
C VAL A 40 1.91 10.73 0.56
N LEU A 41 1.81 11.57 1.59
CA LEU A 41 0.86 12.68 1.64
C LEU A 41 1.52 13.92 1.02
N VAL A 42 0.79 14.63 0.18
CA VAL A 42 1.27 15.86 -0.48
C VAL A 42 0.19 16.92 -0.35
N SER A 43 0.60 18.15 -0.05
CA SER A 43 -0.25 19.34 0.00
C SER A 43 0.45 20.51 -0.69
N LEU A 44 -0.30 21.56 -1.03
CA LEU A 44 0.29 22.81 -1.51
C LEU A 44 1.09 23.45 -0.37
N ALA A 45 2.27 23.98 -0.69
CA ALA A 45 3.20 24.54 0.30
C ALA A 45 2.59 25.68 1.14
N ASP A 46 1.63 26.40 0.57
CA ASP A 46 0.94 27.56 1.14
C ASP A 46 -0.53 27.28 1.51
N LEU A 47 -0.93 26.00 1.56
CA LEU A 47 -2.30 25.64 1.95
C LEU A 47 -2.58 26.02 3.41
N GLN A 48 -3.56 26.89 3.63
CA GLN A 48 -4.14 27.07 4.95
C GLN A 48 -4.98 25.85 5.32
N GLN A 49 -4.44 24.98 6.17
CA GLN A 49 -5.11 23.75 6.57
C GLN A 49 -6.36 24.02 7.40
N THR A 50 -7.47 23.41 7.01
CA THR A 50 -8.64 23.33 7.89
C THR A 50 -8.38 22.30 9.00
N ARG A 51 -9.16 22.37 10.09
CA ARG A 51 -9.07 21.38 11.18
C ARG A 51 -9.27 19.94 10.70
N LEU A 52 -10.13 19.74 9.69
CA LEU A 52 -10.37 18.43 9.10
C LEU A 52 -9.15 17.91 8.33
N VAL A 53 -8.49 18.77 7.56
CA VAL A 53 -7.26 18.41 6.82
C VAL A 53 -6.14 18.06 7.80
N ALA A 54 -5.93 18.87 8.83
CA ALA A 54 -4.93 18.58 9.87
C ALA A 54 -5.22 17.27 10.61
N GLY A 55 -6.49 17.00 10.92
CA GLY A 55 -6.90 15.73 11.53
C GLY A 55 -6.67 14.53 10.62
N PHE A 56 -6.97 14.67 9.32
CA PHE A 56 -6.74 13.63 8.33
C PHE A 56 -5.24 13.30 8.18
N GLU A 57 -4.39 14.32 8.03
CA GLU A 57 -2.95 14.13 7.87
C GLU A 57 -2.33 13.43 9.10
N SER A 58 -2.73 13.87 10.30
CA SER A 58 -2.29 13.23 11.55
C SER A 58 -2.67 11.75 11.61
N LEU A 59 -3.91 11.42 11.24
CA LEU A 59 -4.37 10.03 11.19
C LEU A 59 -3.59 9.21 10.15
N ALA A 60 -3.46 9.73 8.92
CA ALA A 60 -2.76 9.03 7.85
C ALA A 60 -1.27 8.79 8.16
N LEU A 61 -0.58 9.75 8.80
CA LEU A 61 0.81 9.58 9.25
C LEU A 61 0.94 8.58 10.42
N SER A 62 -0.05 8.50 11.30
CA SER A 62 -0.04 7.49 12.38
C SER A 62 -0.15 6.06 11.85
N LEU A 63 -0.85 5.84 10.74
CA LEU A 63 -1.04 4.52 10.12
C LEU A 63 0.22 4.04 9.38
N THR A 64 1.00 4.96 8.82
CA THR A 64 2.25 4.65 8.10
C THR A 64 3.40 4.33 9.05
N SER A 65 3.45 4.96 10.22
CA SER A 65 4.47 4.73 11.26
C SER A 65 4.34 3.38 11.98
N ALA A 66 3.14 2.78 11.96
CA ALA A 66 2.81 1.56 12.71
C ALA A 66 2.94 0.26 11.88
N GLY A 67 3.49 0.31 10.66
CA GLY A 67 3.59 -0.87 9.79
C GLY A 67 2.23 -1.47 9.38
N LYS A 68 1.11 -0.76 9.63
CA LYS A 68 -0.25 -1.17 9.27
C LYS A 68 -0.81 -0.24 8.22
N ILE A 69 -0.33 -0.40 6.99
CA ILE A 69 -1.12 -0.01 5.83
C ILE A 69 -2.08 -1.17 5.56
N LEU A 70 -3.30 -1.06 6.09
CA LEU A 70 -4.44 -1.87 5.68
C LEU A 70 -4.92 -1.32 4.33
N ILE A 71 -4.47 -1.94 3.24
CA ILE A 71 -5.17 -1.94 1.95
C ILE A 71 -5.50 -3.39 1.63
#